data_AF-A0A919S9F6-F1
#
_entry.id   AF-A0A919S9F6-F1
#
_cell.length_a   1.000
_cell.length_b   1.000
_cell.length_c   1.000
_cell.angle_alpha   90.00
_cell.angle_beta   90.00
_cell.angle_gamma   90.00
#
_symmetry.space_group_name_H-M   'P 1'
#
loop_
_entity.id
_entity.type
_entity.pdbx_description
1 polymer ?
#
loop_
_entity_poly.entity_id
_entity_poly.type
_entity_poly.pdbx_seq_one_letter_code
_entity_poly.pdbx_strand_id
1 'polypeptide(L)'
;MKLKLNRRQIIIGAAVLVVLAFALFAGRAGKTDPQGGVLDDPARTACTNFADGYPDAKTKTARLALADKVMESTGQTDNDLIADRAAELGRAANDANAEWKTRADALRDACTEAGWKAA
;
A
#
# COMPACT_ATOMS: atom_id res chain seq x y z
N MET A 1 8.18 -12.74 -37.87
CA MET A 1 9.62 -12.59 -37.60
C MET A 1 10.13 -13.84 -36.89
N LYS A 2 11.09 -14.59 -37.46
CA LYS A 2 11.75 -15.71 -36.77
C LYS A 2 12.89 -15.15 -35.94
N LEU A 3 12.70 -15.06 -34.62
CA LEU A 3 13.77 -14.70 -33.69
C LEU A 3 14.81 -15.83 -33.67
N LYS A 4 15.93 -15.66 -34.38
CA LYS A 4 17.12 -16.51 -34.24
C LYS A 4 17.82 -16.12 -32.93
N LEU A 5 17.31 -16.62 -31.81
CA LEU A 5 17.95 -16.44 -30.50
C LEU A 5 19.15 -17.40 -30.39
N ASN A 6 20.36 -16.83 -30.32
CA ASN A 6 21.57 -17.59 -29.99
C ASN A 6 21.50 -18.07 -28.53
N ARG A 7 22.05 -19.26 -28.21
CA ARG A 7 22.02 -19.85 -26.85
C ARG A 7 22.41 -18.86 -25.74
N ARG A 8 23.38 -17.97 -26.00
CA ARG A 8 23.79 -16.92 -25.05
C ARG A 8 22.70 -15.87 -24.78
N GLN A 9 21.88 -15.51 -25.76
CA GLN A 9 20.77 -14.57 -25.55
C GLN A 9 19.58 -15.21 -24.83
N ILE A 10 19.38 -16.52 -24.99
CA ILE A 10 18.41 -17.27 -24.19
C ILE A 10 18.85 -17.30 -22.72
N ILE A 11 20.14 -17.52 -22.46
CA ILE A 11 20.68 -17.54 -21.09
C ILE A 11 20.58 -16.17 -20.42
N ILE A 12 20.94 -15.09 -21.13
CA ILE A 12 20.86 -13.73 -20.58
C ILE A 12 19.38 -13.33 -20.36
N GLY A 13 18.50 -13.62 -21.31
CA GLY A 13 17.07 -13.33 -21.17
C GLY A 13 16.42 -14.10 -20.01
N ALA A 14 16.78 -15.37 -19.83
CA ALA A 14 16.33 -16.19 -18.71
C ALA A 14 16.87 -15.67 -17.37
N ALA A 15 18.15 -15.26 -17.31
CA ALA A 15 18.74 -14.72 -16.09
C ALA A 15 18.07 -13.41 -15.64
N VAL A 16 17.75 -12.50 -16.57
CA VAL A 16 17.04 -11.26 -16.26
C VAL A 16 15.61 -11.54 -15.78
N LEU A 17 14.91 -12.50 -16.39
CA LEU A 17 13.58 -12.93 -15.95
C LEU A 17 13.60 -13.57 -14.56
N VAL A 18 14.63 -14.36 -14.25
CA VAL A 18 14.79 -14.98 -12.91
C VAL A 18 15.08 -13.92 -11.85
N VAL A 19 15.90 -12.90 -12.14
CA VAL A 19 16.17 -11.80 -11.19
C VAL A 19 14.91 -10.96 -10.95
N LEU A 20 14.14 -10.66 -12.00
CA LEU A 20 12.86 -9.96 -11.87
C LEU A 20 11.82 -10.79 -11.09
N ALA A 21 11.77 -12.10 -11.31
CA ALA A 21 10.92 -13.00 -10.54
C ALA A 21 11.35 -13.08 -9.06
N PHE A 22 12.65 -13.13 -8.77
CA PHE A 22 13.15 -13.11 -7.39
C PHE A 22 12.88 -11.78 -6.68
N ALA A 23 12.97 -10.64 -7.37
CA ALA A 23 12.60 -9.35 -6.80
C ALA A 23 11.11 -9.26 -6.46
N LEU A 24 10.23 -9.88 -7.26
CA LEU A 24 8.79 -9.97 -6.99
C LEU A 24 8.43 -10.95 -5.86
N PHE A 25 9.22 -12.01 -5.66
CA PHE A 25 8.99 -12.99 -4.59
C PHE A 25 9.64 -12.61 -3.25
N ALA A 26 10.79 -11.90 -3.25
CA ALA A 26 11.43 -11.42 -2.03
C ALA A 26 10.59 -10.34 -1.31
N GLY A 27 9.73 -9.61 -2.03
CA GLY A 27 8.75 -8.70 -1.41
C GLY A 27 7.55 -9.39 -0.77
N ARG A 28 7.36 -10.71 -1.00
CA ARG A 28 6.17 -11.46 -0.54
C ARG A 28 6.50 -12.54 0.50
N ALA A 29 7.78 -12.79 0.78
CA ALA A 29 8.22 -13.83 1.71
C ALA A 29 8.49 -13.26 3.12
N GLY A 30 7.50 -13.41 4.01
CA GLY A 30 7.76 -13.78 5.40
C GLY A 30 8.03 -12.65 6.40
N LYS A 31 6.98 -11.94 6.80
CA LYS A 31 6.76 -11.65 8.23
C LYS A 31 5.38 -12.18 8.59
N THR A 32 5.36 -13.32 9.28
CA THR A 32 4.21 -13.80 10.05
C THR A 32 4.38 -13.35 11.50
N ASP A 33 4.61 -12.05 11.70
CA ASP A 33 4.04 -11.37 12.86
C ASP A 33 2.55 -11.17 12.56
N PRO A 34 1.65 -11.03 13.56
CA PRO A 34 0.29 -10.58 13.29
C PRO A 34 0.35 -9.35 12.37
N GLN A 35 -0.01 -9.56 11.10
CA GLN A 35 0.45 -8.71 9.98
C GLN A 35 -0.02 -7.26 10.09
N GLY A 36 -0.98 -6.97 10.96
CA GLY A 36 -1.55 -5.65 11.16
C GLY A 36 -1.00 -4.84 12.32
N GLY A 37 0.02 -5.28 13.07
CA GLY A 37 0.41 -4.59 14.32
C GLY A 37 -0.72 -4.54 15.35
N VAL A 38 -0.51 -3.90 16.51
CA VAL A 38 -1.61 -3.65 17.47
C VAL A 38 -2.38 -2.41 16.99
N LEU A 39 -3.71 -2.47 16.99
CA LEU A 39 -4.55 -1.30 16.75
C LEU A 39 -4.58 -0.40 17.98
N ASP A 40 -3.57 0.47 18.09
CA ASP A 40 -3.53 1.55 19.06
C ASP A 40 -4.51 2.69 18.74
N ASP A 41 -4.63 3.67 19.64
CA ASP A 41 -5.56 4.79 19.49
C ASP A 41 -5.23 5.70 18.29
N PRO A 42 -3.96 6.05 18.01
CA PRO A 42 -3.58 6.74 16.77
C PRO A 42 -3.99 6.00 15.50
N ALA A 43 -3.71 4.70 15.39
CA ALA A 43 -4.09 3.86 14.25
C ALA A 43 -5.61 3.77 14.10
N ARG A 44 -6.35 3.60 15.20
CA ARG A 44 -7.81 3.61 15.19
C ARG A 44 -8.35 4.94 14.65
N THR A 45 -7.79 6.05 15.12
CA THR A 45 -8.15 7.40 14.67
C THR A 45 -7.86 7.58 13.18
N ALA A 46 -6.71 7.09 12.69
CA ALA A 46 -6.35 7.12 11.29
C ALA A 46 -7.34 6.33 10.43
N CYS A 47 -7.70 5.11 10.84
CA CYS A 47 -8.67 4.26 10.14
C CYS A 47 -10.07 4.90 10.10
N THR A 48 -10.52 5.50 11.20
CA THR A 48 -11.80 6.24 11.25
C THR A 48 -11.76 7.47 10.35
N ASN A 49 -10.71 8.29 10.44
CA ASN A 49 -10.56 9.47 9.58
C ASN A 49 -10.52 9.12 8.09
N PHE A 50 -9.86 8.01 7.75
CA PHE A 50 -9.86 7.48 6.40
C PHE A 50 -11.28 7.07 5.96
N ALA A 51 -11.98 6.27 6.76
CA ALA A 51 -13.32 5.79 6.42
C ALA A 51 -14.33 6.93 6.26
N ASP A 52 -14.27 7.93 7.12
CA ASP A 52 -15.16 9.10 7.08
C ASP A 52 -14.90 9.98 5.85
N GLY A 53 -13.62 10.19 5.49
CA GLY A 53 -13.25 11.09 4.40
C GLY A 53 -13.19 10.44 3.01
N TYR A 54 -13.04 9.11 2.94
CA TYR A 54 -12.91 8.39 1.67
C TYR A 54 -14.09 8.62 0.69
N PRO A 55 -15.37 8.62 1.12
CA PRO A 55 -16.50 8.88 0.22
C PRO A 55 -16.43 10.24 -0.50
N ASP A 56 -15.81 11.24 0.13
CA ASP A 56 -15.71 12.61 -0.37
C ASP A 56 -14.41 12.90 -1.13
N ALA A 57 -13.41 12.01 -1.05
CA ALA A 57 -12.10 12.13 -1.69
C ALA A 57 -12.11 11.86 -3.22
N LYS A 58 -13.03 12.51 -3.94
CA LYS A 58 -13.25 12.31 -5.38
C LYS A 58 -12.27 13.10 -6.27
N THR A 59 -11.72 14.20 -5.76
CA THR A 59 -10.78 15.08 -6.47
C THR A 59 -9.37 14.95 -5.93
N LYS A 60 -8.34 15.31 -6.72
CA LYS A 60 -6.93 15.26 -6.25
C LYS A 60 -6.72 16.04 -4.95
N THR A 61 -7.30 17.24 -4.85
CA THR A 61 -7.24 18.06 -3.64
C THR A 61 -7.88 17.37 -2.44
N ALA A 62 -9.05 16.74 -2.62
CA ALA A 62 -9.73 16.04 -1.54
C ALA A 62 -8.97 14.77 -1.10
N ARG A 63 -8.28 14.10 -2.04
CA ARG A 63 -7.39 12.95 -1.73
C ARG A 63 -6.17 13.35 -0.93
N LEU A 64 -5.54 14.47 -1.30
CA LEU A 64 -4.41 15.03 -0.57
C LEU A 64 -4.85 15.41 0.85
N ALA A 65 -5.95 16.15 0.99
CA ALA A 65 -6.48 16.54 2.29
C ALA A 65 -6.84 15.33 3.17
N LEU A 66 -7.43 14.28 2.58
CA LEU A 66 -7.68 13.02 3.29
C LEU A 66 -6.37 12.36 3.74
N ALA A 67 -5.38 12.24 2.84
CA ALA A 67 -4.12 11.61 3.16
C ALA A 67 -3.36 12.38 4.26
N ASP A 68 -3.34 13.71 4.22
CA ASP A 68 -2.72 14.54 5.25
C ASP A 68 -3.37 14.29 6.62
N LYS A 69 -4.70 14.27 6.69
CA LYS A 69 -5.45 13.98 7.92
C LYS A 69 -5.15 12.58 8.47
N VAL A 70 -5.08 11.59 7.59
CA VAL A 70 -4.76 10.21 7.98
C VAL A 70 -3.31 10.12 8.47
N MET A 71 -2.35 10.72 7.77
CA MET A 71 -0.93 10.73 8.17
C MET A 71 -0.71 11.43 9.50
N GLU A 72 -1.38 12.57 9.74
CA GLU A 72 -1.35 13.27 11.03
C GLU A 72 -1.80 12.35 12.17
N SER A 73 -2.84 11.55 11.93
CA SER A 73 -3.36 10.59 12.91
C SER A 73 -2.40 9.44 13.18
N THR A 74 -1.51 9.10 12.23
CA THR A 74 -0.51 8.04 12.40
C THR A 74 0.80 8.51 13.02
N GLY A 75 0.99 9.80 13.32
CA GLY A 75 2.28 10.34 13.74
C GLY A 75 2.88 9.74 15.02
N GLN A 76 2.07 9.07 15.85
CA GLN A 76 2.46 8.43 17.10
C GLN A 76 2.00 6.97 17.22
N THR A 77 1.63 6.35 16.09
CA THR A 77 1.22 4.94 16.12
C THR A 77 2.45 4.03 16.21
N ASP A 78 2.32 2.95 16.96
CA ASP A 78 3.24 1.80 16.94
C ASP A 78 2.85 0.80 15.83
N ASN A 79 1.82 1.12 15.04
CA ASN A 79 1.33 0.32 13.93
C ASN A 79 2.01 0.69 12.60
N ASP A 80 3.21 0.16 12.38
CA ASP A 80 4.02 0.43 11.19
C ASP A 80 3.26 0.17 9.88
N LEU A 81 2.42 -0.88 9.83
CA LEU A 81 1.68 -1.21 8.60
C LEU A 81 0.69 -0.08 8.25
N ILE A 82 -0.10 0.38 9.21
CA ILE A 82 -1.08 1.46 8.96
C ILE A 82 -0.37 2.77 8.63
N ALA A 83 0.73 3.08 9.32
CA ALA A 83 1.56 4.26 9.01
C ALA A 83 2.12 4.20 7.58
N ASP A 84 2.67 3.07 7.16
CA ASP A 84 3.20 2.86 5.81
C ASP A 84 2.11 3.01 4.75
N ARG A 85 0.93 2.42 4.97
CA ARG A 85 -0.21 2.51 4.05
C ARG A 85 -0.78 3.94 3.98
N ALA A 86 -0.81 4.67 5.09
CA ALA A 86 -1.17 6.08 5.10
C ALA A 86 -0.19 6.92 4.25
N ALA A 87 1.11 6.67 4.40
CA ALA A 87 2.13 7.35 3.59
C ALA A 87 2.06 6.98 2.09
N GLU A 88 1.73 5.73 1.75
CA GLU A 88 1.47 5.32 0.36
C GLU A 88 0.23 6.01 -0.22
N LEU A 89 -0.84 6.17 0.58
CA LEU A 89 -2.06 6.88 0.17
C LEU A 89 -1.75 8.33 -0.21
N GLY A 90 -0.94 9.02 0.60
CA GLY A 90 -0.50 10.39 0.33
C GLY A 90 0.35 10.51 -0.93
N ARG A 91 1.33 9.61 -1.12
CA ARG A 91 2.15 9.56 -2.34
C ARG A 91 1.31 9.38 -3.60
N ALA A 92 0.27 8.56 -3.54
CA ALA A 92 -0.62 8.28 -4.67
C ALA A 92 -1.75 9.31 -4.86
N ALA A 93 -1.88 10.33 -4.00
CA ALA A 93 -3.00 11.27 -4.05
C ALA A 93 -3.09 12.06 -5.37
N ASN A 94 -1.95 12.26 -6.05
CA ASN A 94 -1.87 12.92 -7.35
C ASN A 94 -1.91 11.98 -8.56
N ASP A 95 -1.84 10.67 -8.32
CA ASP A 95 -1.85 9.64 -9.36
C ASP A 95 -3.22 9.52 -10.02
N ALA A 96 -3.30 8.64 -11.03
CA ALA A 96 -4.58 8.29 -11.61
C ALA A 96 -5.50 7.59 -10.59
N ASN A 97 -6.80 7.65 -10.88
CA ASN A 97 -7.85 7.27 -9.93
C ASN A 97 -7.77 5.80 -9.52
N ALA A 98 -7.35 4.91 -10.43
CA ALA A 98 -7.28 3.48 -10.15
C ALA A 98 -6.14 3.15 -9.18
N GLU A 99 -5.00 3.81 -9.35
CA GLU A 99 -3.81 3.68 -8.52
C GLU A 99 -4.07 4.20 -7.11
N TRP A 100 -4.68 5.39 -6.99
CA TRP A 100 -5.08 5.92 -5.68
C TRP A 100 -6.06 5.00 -4.95
N LYS A 101 -7.07 4.48 -5.66
CA LYS A 101 -8.03 3.52 -5.06
C LYS A 101 -7.36 2.24 -4.60
N THR A 102 -6.39 1.73 -5.36
CA THR A 102 -5.61 0.54 -4.96
C THR A 102 -4.88 0.78 -3.63
N ARG A 103 -4.32 1.97 -3.41
CA ARG A 103 -3.67 2.32 -2.13
C ARG A 103 -4.68 2.52 -1.00
N ALA A 104 -5.83 3.10 -1.32
CA ALA A 104 -6.93 3.24 -0.37
C ALA A 104 -7.48 1.89 0.09
N ASP A 105 -7.63 0.93 -0.83
CA ASP A 105 -8.01 -0.45 -0.50
C ASP A 105 -6.95 -1.11 0.39
N ALA A 106 -5.66 -0.95 0.08
CA ALA A 106 -4.58 -1.50 0.91
C ALA A 106 -4.56 -0.93 2.34
N LEU A 107 -4.89 0.36 2.52
CA LEU A 107 -5.04 0.96 3.85
C LEU A 107 -6.27 0.40 4.59
N ARG A 108 -7.42 0.28 3.90
CA ARG A 108 -8.63 -0.33 4.48
C ARG A 108 -8.37 -1.76 4.95
N ASP A 109 -7.67 -2.53 4.13
CA ASP A 109 -7.36 -3.93 4.42
C ASP A 109 -6.42 -4.00 5.64
N ALA A 110 -5.39 -3.15 5.72
CA ALA A 110 -4.53 -3.04 6.90
C ALA A 110 -5.31 -2.68 8.18
N CYS A 111 -6.24 -1.73 8.11
CA CYS A 111 -7.13 -1.39 9.21
C CYS A 111 -7.95 -2.61 9.67
N THR A 112 -8.52 -3.36 8.73
CA THR A 112 -9.35 -4.54 9.01
C THR A 112 -8.52 -5.67 9.62
N GLU A 113 -7.31 -5.90 9.11
CA GLU A 113 -6.36 -6.89 9.63
C GLU A 113 -5.87 -6.55 11.04
N ALA A 114 -5.74 -5.26 11.36
CA ALA A 114 -5.46 -4.77 12.71
C ALA A 114 -6.69 -4.89 13.66
N GLY A 115 -7.86 -5.28 13.15
CA GLY A 115 -9.08 -5.46 13.93
C GLY A 115 -9.95 -4.21 14.04
N TRP A 116 -9.70 -3.18 13.24
CA TRP A 116 -10.59 -2.02 13.16
C TRP A 116 -11.92 -2.41 12.52
N LYS A 117 -13.00 -1.86 13.07
CA LYS A 117 -14.35 -2.01 12.53
C LYS A 117 -14.98 -0.62 12.50
N ALA A 118 -15.65 -0.29 11.41
CA ALA A 118 -16.49 0.89 11.36
C ALA A 118 -17.54 0.80 12.48
N ALA A 119 -17.70 1.89 13.22
CA ALA A 119 -18.71 2.03 14.26
C ALA A 119 -20.10 2.25 13.66
#